data_AF-A0A3D0W9H2-F1
#
_entry.id   AF-A0A3D0W9H2-F1
#
_cell.length_a   1.000
_cell.length_b   1.000
_cell.length_c   1.000
_cell.angle_alpha   90.00
_cell.angle_beta   90.00
_cell.angle_gamma   90.00
#
_symmetry.space_group_name_H-M   'P 1'
#
loop_
_entity.id
_entity.type
_entity.pdbx_description
1 polymer ?
#
loop_
_entity_poly.entity_id
_entity_poly.type
_entity_poly.pdbx_seq_one_letter_code
_entity_poly.pdbx_strand_id
1 'polypeptide(L)'
;KRIRIDTIVGMGFSNLIAFFIMLTTAATLFKAGLHDIQTSAQAAEALRPIAGEFTFILFAAGIVGTGLLAIPVLAGSAAYAVAELLKKPASLSLSFHAAKDFYAMIAIATLLGVVLDFSGIDPIKALLWSAVINGIVAVPLMIALMHMASRPKVMRSFIIGNHVKYLGWAATLVMATAAVTLGFMTFFK
;
A
#
# COMPACT_ATOMS: atom_id res chain seq x y z
N LYS A 1 -17.68 -3.86 -17.21
CA LYS A 1 -16.61 -4.30 -18.16
C LYS A 1 -15.41 -3.35 -18.14
N ARG A 2 -15.58 -2.04 -18.35
CA ARG A 2 -14.51 -1.02 -18.24
C ARG A 2 -13.67 -1.13 -16.96
N ILE A 3 -14.32 -1.09 -15.78
CA ILE A 3 -13.63 -1.23 -14.47
C ILE A 3 -12.75 -2.48 -14.39
N ARG A 4 -13.22 -3.62 -14.91
CA ARG A 4 -12.45 -4.88 -14.88
C ARG A 4 -11.18 -4.79 -15.74
N ILE A 5 -11.28 -4.16 -16.91
CA ILE A 5 -10.13 -3.95 -17.80
C ILE A 5 -9.15 -2.99 -17.13
N ASP A 6 -9.64 -1.88 -16.58
CA ASP A 6 -8.82 -0.90 -15.88
C ASP A 6 -8.08 -1.55 -14.70
N THR A 7 -8.74 -2.42 -13.91
CA THR A 7 -8.10 -3.18 -12.83
C THR A 7 -7.05 -4.18 -13.35
N ILE A 8 -7.34 -4.92 -14.43
CA ILE A 8 -6.39 -5.90 -14.98
C ILE A 8 -5.14 -5.20 -15.52
N VAL A 9 -5.32 -4.11 -16.28
CA VAL A 9 -4.21 -3.31 -16.81
C VAL A 9 -3.41 -2.69 -15.66
N GLY A 10 -4.09 -2.12 -14.66
CA GLY A 10 -3.45 -1.56 -13.48
C GLY A 10 -2.64 -2.59 -12.69
N MET A 11 -3.23 -3.77 -12.41
CA MET A 11 -2.52 -4.88 -11.75
C MET A 11 -1.35 -5.41 -12.60
N GLY A 12 -1.51 -5.50 -13.91
CA GLY A 12 -0.44 -5.92 -14.81
C GLY A 12 0.75 -4.98 -14.77
N PHE A 13 0.50 -3.66 -14.88
CA PHE A 13 1.54 -2.65 -14.80
C PHE A 13 2.21 -2.62 -13.42
N SER A 14 1.42 -2.75 -12.34
CA SER A 14 1.95 -2.84 -10.97
C SER A 14 2.89 -4.04 -10.79
N ASN A 15 2.52 -5.22 -11.30
CA ASN A 15 3.37 -6.41 -11.20
C ASN A 15 4.63 -6.29 -12.06
N LEU A 16 4.53 -5.66 -13.24
CA LEU A 16 5.69 -5.38 -14.08
C LEU A 16 6.71 -4.48 -13.38
N ILE A 17 6.24 -3.39 -12.76
CA ILE A 17 7.10 -2.51 -11.96
C ILE A 17 7.72 -3.27 -10.79
N ALA A 18 6.92 -4.04 -10.04
CA ALA A 18 7.42 -4.83 -8.92
C ALA A 18 8.51 -5.82 -9.36
N PHE A 19 8.34 -6.47 -10.51
CA PHE A 19 9.35 -7.34 -11.10
C PHE A 19 10.66 -6.59 -11.39
N PHE A 20 10.61 -5.42 -12.02
CA PHE A 20 11.81 -4.62 -12.27
C PHE A 20 12.48 -4.13 -10.98
N ILE A 21 11.72 -3.79 -9.94
CA ILE A 21 12.29 -3.44 -8.62
C ILE A 21 13.05 -4.64 -8.04
N MET A 22 12.45 -5.84 -8.06
CA MET A 22 13.12 -7.06 -7.58
C MET A 22 14.35 -7.43 -8.42
N LEU A 23 14.26 -7.31 -9.76
CA LEU A 23 15.36 -7.62 -10.65
C LEU A 23 16.54 -6.67 -10.48
N THR A 24 16.27 -5.36 -10.40
CA THR A 24 17.33 -4.35 -10.23
C THR A 24 18.01 -4.50 -8.88
N THR A 25 17.24 -4.66 -7.79
CA THR A 25 17.80 -4.92 -6.46
C THR A 25 18.61 -6.22 -6.41
N ALA A 26 18.15 -7.30 -7.04
CA ALA A 26 18.92 -8.53 -7.15
C ALA A 26 20.20 -8.37 -8.00
N ALA A 27 20.14 -7.62 -9.10
CA ALA A 27 21.27 -7.44 -10.00
C ALA A 27 22.35 -6.52 -9.42
N THR A 28 21.98 -5.55 -8.59
CA THR A 28 22.92 -4.56 -8.05
C THR A 28 23.26 -4.80 -6.59
N LEU A 29 22.25 -4.87 -5.72
CA LEU A 29 22.44 -4.88 -4.28
C LEU A 29 22.94 -6.23 -3.77
N PHE A 30 22.31 -7.31 -4.24
CA PHE A 30 22.73 -8.67 -3.88
C PHE A 30 24.14 -8.99 -4.39
N LYS A 31 24.50 -8.51 -5.59
CA LYS A 31 25.87 -8.64 -6.12
C LYS A 31 26.90 -7.79 -5.37
N ALA A 32 26.49 -6.64 -4.82
CA ALA A 32 27.35 -5.77 -4.04
C ALA A 32 27.55 -6.25 -2.59
N GLY A 33 26.89 -7.35 -2.17
CA GLY A 33 26.99 -7.89 -0.81
C GLY A 33 26.33 -7.00 0.26
N LEU A 34 25.48 -6.05 -0.15
CA LEU A 34 24.74 -5.18 0.76
C LEU A 34 23.39 -5.85 1.11
N HIS A 35 23.30 -6.42 2.30
CA HIS A 35 22.11 -7.16 2.74
C HIS A 35 21.18 -6.32 3.63
N ASP A 36 21.65 -5.17 4.13
CA ASP A 36 20.88 -4.28 5.00
C ASP A 36 20.92 -2.86 4.44
N ILE A 37 19.76 -2.36 3.98
CA ILE A 37 19.58 -0.97 3.57
C ILE A 37 18.85 -0.24 4.68
N GLN A 38 19.50 0.77 5.24
CA GLN A 38 18.93 1.61 6.28
C GLN A 38 18.59 3.02 5.79
N THR A 39 19.06 3.42 4.59
CA THR A 39 18.75 4.76 4.05
C THR A 39 18.40 4.77 2.58
N SER A 40 17.55 5.73 2.18
CA SER A 40 17.19 5.99 0.78
C SER A 40 18.41 6.29 -0.09
N ALA A 41 19.46 6.89 0.49
CA ALA A 41 20.71 7.16 -0.21
C ALA A 41 21.47 5.88 -0.57
N GLN A 42 21.48 4.87 0.31
CA GLN A 42 22.06 3.55 0.02
C GLN A 42 21.28 2.82 -1.07
N ALA A 43 19.94 2.92 -1.06
CA ALA A 43 19.10 2.37 -2.13
C ALA A 43 19.36 3.05 -3.47
N ALA A 44 19.55 4.37 -3.49
CA ALA A 44 19.95 5.09 -4.69
C ALA A 44 21.32 4.63 -5.19
N GLU A 45 22.35 4.64 -4.35
CA GLU A 45 23.72 4.25 -4.73
C GLU A 45 23.78 2.84 -5.34
N ALA A 46 22.93 1.93 -4.88
CA ALA A 46 22.81 0.59 -5.46
C ALA A 46 22.43 0.61 -6.95
N LEU A 47 21.76 1.65 -7.46
CA LEU A 47 21.41 1.76 -8.89
C LEU A 47 22.54 2.35 -9.75
N ARG A 48 23.67 2.75 -9.16
CA ARG A 48 24.84 3.32 -9.86
C ARG A 48 25.37 2.46 -11.03
N PRO A 49 25.41 1.12 -10.95
CA PRO A 49 25.82 0.28 -12.08
C PRO A 49 24.88 0.37 -13.31
N ILE A 50 23.63 0.80 -13.13
CA ILE A 50 22.62 0.86 -14.19
C ILE A 50 22.46 2.28 -14.73
N ALA A 51 22.38 3.28 -13.84
CA ALA A 51 22.07 4.67 -14.21
C ALA A 51 23.25 5.66 -14.05
N GLY A 52 24.41 5.19 -13.60
CA GLY A 52 25.64 6.00 -13.51
C GLY A 52 25.46 7.26 -12.65
N GLU A 53 25.79 8.42 -13.22
CA GLU A 53 25.70 9.73 -12.54
C GLU A 53 24.24 10.19 -12.34
N PHE A 54 23.29 9.69 -13.14
CA PHE A 54 21.87 10.07 -13.05
C PHE A 54 21.10 9.29 -11.98
N THR A 55 21.74 8.34 -11.31
CA THR A 55 21.14 7.47 -10.32
C THR A 55 20.37 8.21 -9.22
N PHE A 56 20.99 9.22 -8.60
CA PHE A 56 20.34 9.99 -7.54
C PHE A 56 19.14 10.77 -8.07
N ILE A 57 19.24 11.37 -9.25
CA ILE A 57 18.16 12.15 -9.86
C ILE A 57 16.98 11.23 -10.21
N LEU A 58 17.26 10.08 -10.85
CA LEU A 58 16.24 9.11 -11.24
C LEU A 58 15.52 8.53 -10.01
N PHE A 59 16.28 8.18 -8.97
CA PHE A 59 15.72 7.65 -7.73
C PHE A 59 14.90 8.70 -6.97
N ALA A 60 15.41 9.93 -6.84
CA ALA A 60 14.69 11.03 -6.22
C ALA A 60 13.40 11.37 -6.98
N ALA A 61 13.46 11.45 -8.32
CA ALA A 61 12.27 11.66 -9.14
C ALA A 61 11.24 10.54 -8.96
N GLY A 62 11.69 9.28 -8.85
CA GLY A 62 10.83 8.13 -8.58
C GLY A 62 10.14 8.21 -7.22
N ILE A 63 10.89 8.46 -6.14
CA ILE A 63 10.34 8.57 -4.79
C ILE A 63 9.38 9.76 -4.68
N VAL A 64 9.77 10.94 -5.18
CA VAL A 64 8.90 12.13 -5.15
C VAL A 64 7.64 11.90 -5.97
N GLY A 65 7.77 11.33 -7.18
CA GLY A 65 6.63 11.02 -8.04
C GLY A 65 5.64 10.04 -7.41
N THR A 66 6.14 8.95 -6.82
CA THR A 66 5.31 7.96 -6.12
C THR A 66 4.66 8.54 -4.86
N GLY A 67 5.39 9.35 -4.08
CA GLY A 67 4.87 10.04 -2.90
C GLY A 67 3.75 11.02 -3.25
N LEU A 68 3.94 11.87 -4.26
CA LEU A 68 2.93 12.85 -4.70
C LEU A 68 1.63 12.20 -5.17
N LEU A 69 1.71 11.01 -5.79
CA LEU A 69 0.52 10.25 -6.19
C LEU A 69 -0.14 9.52 -5.01
N ALA A 70 0.66 9.00 -4.07
CA ALA A 70 0.17 8.20 -2.95
C ALA A 70 -0.48 9.03 -1.85
N ILE A 71 0.11 10.19 -1.49
CA ILE A 71 -0.34 11.02 -0.35
C ILE A 71 -1.82 11.40 -0.49
N PRO A 72 -2.32 11.95 -1.62
CA PRO A 72 -3.72 12.36 -1.73
C PRO A 72 -4.69 11.18 -1.65
N VAL A 73 -4.35 10.05 -2.25
CA VAL A 73 -5.22 8.86 -2.30
C VAL A 73 -5.31 8.21 -0.91
N LEU A 74 -4.18 8.07 -0.21
CA LEU A 74 -4.13 7.48 1.13
C LEU A 74 -4.73 8.40 2.19
N ALA A 75 -4.33 9.69 2.22
CA ALA A 75 -4.89 10.65 3.16
C ALA A 75 -6.39 10.85 2.93
N GLY A 76 -6.82 10.91 1.67
CA GLY A 76 -8.23 10.99 1.30
C GLY A 76 -9.03 9.78 1.79
N SER A 77 -8.57 8.57 1.48
CA SER A 77 -9.25 7.33 1.90
C SER A 77 -9.33 7.16 3.42
N ALA A 78 -8.27 7.52 4.15
CA ALA A 78 -8.27 7.55 5.61
C ALA A 78 -9.27 8.59 6.16
N ALA A 79 -9.27 9.81 5.61
CA ALA A 79 -10.21 10.86 6.00
C ALA A 79 -11.66 10.45 5.72
N TYR A 80 -11.94 9.77 4.60
CA TYR A 80 -13.26 9.23 4.31
C TYR A 80 -13.70 8.21 5.36
N ALA A 81 -12.84 7.23 5.67
CA ALA A 81 -13.15 6.20 6.64
C ALA A 81 -13.45 6.80 8.03
N VAL A 82 -12.62 7.75 8.49
CA VAL A 82 -12.81 8.41 9.80
C VAL A 82 -14.09 9.24 9.82
N ALA A 83 -14.37 10.00 8.76
CA ALA A 83 -15.59 10.80 8.70
C ALA A 83 -16.86 9.96 8.63
N GLU A 84 -16.83 8.82 7.93
CA GLU A 84 -17.92 7.86 7.89
C GLU A 84 -18.20 7.25 9.26
N LEU A 85 -17.15 6.89 10.01
CA LEU A 85 -17.28 6.42 11.40
C LEU A 85 -17.89 7.49 12.32
N LEU A 86 -17.55 8.76 12.11
CA LEU A 86 -18.10 9.89 12.87
C LEU A 86 -19.46 10.39 12.34
N LYS A 87 -20.01 9.76 11.28
CA LYS A 87 -21.24 10.16 10.59
C LYS A 87 -21.24 11.64 10.15
N LYS A 88 -20.07 12.16 9.82
CA LYS A 88 -19.89 13.55 9.35
C LYS A 88 -19.87 13.59 7.81
N PRO A 89 -20.32 14.69 7.19
CA PRO A 89 -20.26 14.81 5.74
C PRO A 89 -18.80 14.82 5.26
N ALA A 90 -18.45 13.85 4.40
CA ALA A 90 -17.14 13.73 3.79
C ALA A 90 -17.27 13.58 2.28
N SER A 91 -16.64 14.51 1.56
CA SER A 91 -16.47 14.44 0.12
C SER A 91 -15.41 15.44 -0.31
N LEU A 92 -14.56 15.04 -1.27
CA LEU A 92 -13.68 15.97 -1.99
C LEU A 92 -14.47 16.97 -2.86
N SER A 93 -15.74 16.68 -3.18
CA SER A 93 -16.60 17.56 -3.96
C SER A 93 -17.36 18.59 -3.11
N LEU A 94 -17.31 18.49 -1.78
CA LEU A 94 -17.92 19.47 -0.88
C LEU A 94 -17.00 20.68 -0.75
N SER A 95 -17.60 21.86 -0.62
CA SER A 95 -16.83 23.09 -0.37
C SER A 95 -16.08 22.99 0.96
N PHE A 96 -14.90 23.63 1.04
CA PHE A 96 -14.05 23.66 2.24
C PHE A 96 -14.81 24.03 3.52
N HIS A 97 -15.84 24.87 3.40
CA HIS A 97 -16.69 25.29 4.51
C HIS A 97 -17.71 24.25 4.96
N ALA A 98 -18.16 23.36 4.07
CA ALA A 98 -19.13 22.30 4.35
C ALA A 98 -18.48 21.02 4.90
N ALA A 99 -17.19 20.80 4.62
CA ALA A 99 -16.45 19.60 5.02
C ALA A 99 -15.16 19.93 5.80
N LYS A 100 -15.22 20.92 6.70
CA LYS A 100 -14.05 21.35 7.51
C LYS A 100 -13.36 20.19 8.23
N ASP A 101 -14.15 19.28 8.80
CA ASP A 101 -13.66 18.10 9.51
C ASP A 101 -12.88 17.14 8.59
N PHE A 102 -13.32 16.99 7.33
CA PHE A 102 -12.67 16.13 6.35
C PHE A 102 -11.30 16.69 5.92
N TYR A 103 -11.24 17.99 5.61
CA TYR A 103 -9.97 18.64 5.27
C TYR A 103 -9.02 18.73 6.48
N ALA A 104 -9.56 18.90 7.70
CA ALA A 104 -8.77 18.84 8.92
C ALA A 104 -8.13 17.45 9.12
N MET A 105 -8.86 16.36 8.84
CA MET A 105 -8.30 15.01 8.92
C MET A 105 -7.16 14.79 7.91
N ILE A 106 -7.30 15.28 6.68
CA ILE A 106 -6.22 15.24 5.68
C ILE A 106 -5.00 16.01 6.19
N ALA A 107 -5.19 17.23 6.67
CA ALA A 107 -4.11 18.07 7.19
C ALA A 107 -3.41 17.40 8.40
N ILE A 108 -4.18 16.84 9.33
CA ILE A 108 -3.64 16.09 10.49
C ILE A 108 -2.86 14.86 10.02
N ALA A 109 -3.39 14.07 9.09
CA ALA A 109 -2.71 12.89 8.57
C ALA A 109 -1.37 13.24 7.89
N THR A 110 -1.34 14.32 7.10
CA THR A 110 -0.10 14.82 6.49
C THR A 110 0.88 15.33 7.53
N LEU A 111 0.41 16.10 8.52
CA LEU A 111 1.25 16.66 9.57
C LEU A 111 1.85 15.57 10.47
N LEU A 112 1.07 14.54 10.82
CA LEU A 112 1.56 13.36 11.52
C LEU A 112 2.63 12.61 10.71
N GLY A 113 2.45 12.49 9.39
CA GLY A 113 3.47 11.92 8.50
C GLY A 113 4.78 12.70 8.52
N VAL A 114 4.71 14.03 8.51
CA VAL A 114 5.90 14.90 8.61
C VAL A 114 6.56 14.78 9.98
N VAL A 115 5.78 14.77 11.07
CA VAL A 115 6.30 14.61 12.43
C VAL A 115 6.99 13.25 12.61
N LEU A 116 6.49 12.20 11.97
CA LEU A 116 7.13 10.88 11.98
C LEU A 116 8.54 10.92 11.37
N ASP A 117 8.80 11.74 10.36
CA ASP A 117 10.14 11.89 9.77
C ASP A 117 11.15 12.49 10.76
N PHE A 118 10.69 13.38 11.65
CA PHE A 118 11.52 13.98 12.71
C PHE A 118 11.63 13.11 13.98
N SER A 119 10.88 12.01 14.08
CA SER A 119 10.84 11.17 15.29
C SER A 119 12.08 10.27 15.46
N GLY A 120 13.02 10.29 14.51
CA GLY A 120 14.23 9.46 14.52
C GLY A 120 13.97 7.98 14.18
N ILE A 121 12.73 7.63 13.83
CA ILE A 121 12.38 6.31 13.32
C ILE A 121 12.94 6.17 11.91
N ASP A 122 13.68 5.10 11.66
CA ASP A 122 14.17 4.74 10.34
C ASP A 122 12.99 4.58 9.35
N PRO A 123 12.89 5.44 8.32
CA PRO A 123 11.77 5.42 7.37
C PRO A 123 11.65 4.11 6.61
N ILE A 124 12.76 3.41 6.35
CA ILE A 124 12.75 2.11 5.67
C ILE A 124 12.13 1.06 6.57
N LYS A 125 12.50 1.04 7.86
CA LYS A 125 11.86 0.16 8.84
C LYS A 125 10.39 0.48 9.01
N ALA A 126 10.03 1.77 9.06
CA ALA A 126 8.64 2.20 9.13
C ALA A 126 7.83 1.73 7.91
N LEU A 127 8.39 1.83 6.70
CA LEU A 127 7.78 1.35 5.47
C LEU A 127 7.58 -0.18 5.51
N LEU A 128 8.57 -0.93 6.00
CA LEU A 128 8.51 -2.39 6.13
C LEU A 128 7.44 -2.81 7.15
N TRP A 129 7.42 -2.19 8.33
CA TRP A 129 6.39 -2.44 9.35
C TRP A 129 4.99 -2.05 8.87
N SER A 130 4.86 -0.94 8.16
CA SER A 130 3.59 -0.52 7.54
C SER A 130 3.08 -1.58 6.56
N ALA A 131 3.97 -2.15 5.73
CA ALA A 131 3.62 -3.24 4.82
C ALA A 131 3.18 -4.51 5.57
N VAL A 132 3.86 -4.86 6.67
CA VAL A 132 3.50 -6.02 7.53
C VAL A 132 2.12 -5.82 8.14
N ILE A 133 1.87 -4.66 8.76
CA ILE A 133 0.57 -4.32 9.36
C ILE A 133 -0.52 -4.36 8.30
N ASN A 134 -0.28 -3.77 7.13
CA ASN A 134 -1.22 -3.81 6.01
C ASN A 134 -1.52 -5.26 5.57
N GLY A 135 -0.51 -6.14 5.51
CA GLY A 135 -0.70 -7.56 5.21
C GLY A 135 -1.58 -8.28 6.23
N ILE A 136 -1.39 -7.99 7.53
CA ILE A 136 -2.21 -8.55 8.62
C ILE A 136 -3.65 -8.04 8.54
N VAL A 137 -3.84 -6.72 8.37
CA VAL A 137 -5.16 -6.07 8.30
C VAL A 137 -5.92 -6.47 7.02
N ALA A 138 -5.23 -6.78 5.93
CA ALA A 138 -5.86 -7.23 4.70
C ALA A 138 -6.59 -8.57 4.87
N VAL A 139 -6.18 -9.45 5.78
CA VAL A 139 -6.83 -10.75 6.02
C VAL A 139 -8.29 -10.61 6.48
N PRO A 140 -8.61 -9.94 7.61
CA PRO A 140 -10.00 -9.77 8.05
C PRO A 140 -10.81 -8.96 7.05
N LEU A 141 -10.20 -7.97 6.38
CA LEU A 141 -10.86 -7.20 5.32
C LEU A 141 -11.29 -8.12 4.16
N MET A 142 -10.39 -8.99 3.69
CA MET A 142 -10.68 -9.95 2.61
C MET A 142 -11.73 -10.97 3.03
N ILE A 143 -11.71 -11.46 4.27
CA ILE A 143 -12.76 -12.34 4.80
C ILE A 143 -14.12 -11.65 4.74
N ALA A 144 -14.21 -10.40 5.22
CA ALA A 144 -15.44 -9.62 5.20
C ALA A 144 -15.93 -9.38 3.76
N LEU A 145 -15.03 -8.99 2.85
CA LEU A 145 -15.34 -8.78 1.44
C LEU A 145 -15.82 -10.06 0.76
N MET A 146 -15.13 -11.18 0.94
CA MET A 146 -15.51 -12.47 0.35
C MET A 146 -16.85 -12.97 0.87
N HIS A 147 -17.12 -12.77 2.16
CA HIS A 147 -18.41 -13.12 2.76
C HIS A 147 -19.55 -12.27 2.21
N MET A 148 -19.33 -10.96 2.09
CA MET A 148 -20.29 -10.02 1.53
C MET A 148 -20.53 -10.28 0.05
N ALA A 149 -19.47 -10.49 -0.72
CA ALA A 149 -19.51 -10.74 -2.17
C ALA A 149 -20.15 -12.08 -2.53
N SER A 150 -20.11 -13.06 -1.63
CA SER A 150 -20.77 -14.37 -1.79
C SER A 150 -22.24 -14.37 -1.40
N ARG A 151 -22.76 -13.31 -0.75
CA ARG A 151 -24.14 -13.28 -0.22
C ARG A 151 -25.11 -12.68 -1.25
N PRO A 152 -26.14 -13.45 -1.70
CA PRO A 152 -27.18 -12.95 -2.59
C PRO A 152 -27.94 -11.76 -2.00
N LYS A 153 -28.10 -11.75 -0.67
CA LYS A 153 -28.83 -10.67 0.04
C LYS A 153 -28.13 -9.31 -0.06
N VAL A 154 -26.80 -9.29 -0.24
CA VAL A 154 -26.03 -8.04 -0.35
C VAL A 154 -25.76 -7.69 -1.81
N MET A 155 -25.27 -8.66 -2.61
CA MET A 155 -24.91 -8.41 -4.01
C MET A 155 -26.08 -8.52 -5.01
N ARG A 156 -27.26 -8.99 -4.56
CA ARG A 156 -28.45 -9.24 -5.40
C ARG A 156 -28.11 -10.08 -6.63
N SER A 157 -28.15 -9.50 -7.83
CA SER A 157 -27.88 -10.17 -9.10
C SER A 157 -26.39 -10.22 -9.49
N PHE A 158 -25.50 -9.58 -8.74
CA PHE A 158 -24.06 -9.46 -9.05
C PHE A 158 -23.18 -10.35 -8.15
N ILE A 159 -23.65 -11.55 -7.79
CA ILE A 159 -22.90 -12.50 -6.97
C ILE A 159 -21.65 -12.96 -7.72
N ILE A 160 -20.55 -13.13 -7.01
CA ILE A 160 -19.32 -13.67 -7.57
C ILE A 160 -19.51 -15.10 -8.10
N GLY A 161 -18.94 -15.39 -9.27
CA GLY A 161 -18.95 -16.74 -9.83
C GLY A 161 -18.11 -17.72 -9.01
N ASN A 162 -18.43 -19.01 -9.09
CA ASN A 162 -17.78 -20.05 -8.28
C ASN A 162 -16.24 -20.05 -8.43
N HIS A 163 -15.69 -19.83 -9.62
CA HIS A 163 -14.23 -19.76 -9.83
C HIS A 163 -13.57 -18.61 -9.04
N VAL A 164 -14.16 -17.41 -9.07
CA VAL A 164 -13.64 -16.25 -8.35
C VAL A 164 -13.79 -16.44 -6.85
N LYS A 165 -14.86 -17.11 -6.42
CA LYS A 165 -15.07 -17.47 -5.02
C LYS A 165 -13.96 -18.39 -4.50
N TYR A 166 -13.67 -19.47 -5.21
CA TYR A 166 -12.60 -20.40 -4.82
C TYR A 166 -11.23 -19.72 -4.82
N LEU A 167 -10.88 -18.97 -5.87
CA LEU A 167 -9.61 -18.25 -5.94
C LEU A 167 -9.48 -17.20 -4.82
N GLY A 168 -10.55 -16.44 -4.53
CA GLY A 168 -10.55 -15.43 -3.48
C GLY A 168 -10.37 -16.02 -2.09
N TRP A 169 -11.04 -17.14 -1.79
CA TRP A 169 -10.85 -17.85 -0.52
C TRP A 169 -9.48 -18.51 -0.42
N ALA A 170 -8.95 -19.09 -1.50
CA ALA A 170 -7.60 -19.64 -1.53
C ALA A 170 -6.55 -18.55 -1.27
N ALA A 171 -6.65 -17.39 -1.93
CA ALA A 171 -5.77 -16.25 -1.69
C ALA A 171 -5.87 -15.75 -0.24
N THR A 172 -7.08 -15.65 0.30
CA THR A 172 -7.31 -15.25 1.70
C THR A 172 -6.67 -16.23 2.67
N LEU A 173 -6.74 -17.54 2.39
CA LEU A 173 -6.11 -18.57 3.22
C LEU A 173 -4.58 -18.47 3.17
N VAL A 174 -3.98 -18.28 1.99
CA VAL A 174 -2.53 -18.06 1.85
C VAL A 174 -2.10 -16.82 2.63
N MET A 175 -2.81 -15.69 2.49
CA MET A 175 -2.52 -14.48 3.26
C MET A 175 -2.66 -14.68 4.77
N ALA A 176 -3.72 -15.38 5.21
CA ALA A 176 -3.92 -15.70 6.62
C ALA A 176 -2.79 -16.55 7.18
N THR A 177 -2.35 -17.59 6.45
CA THR A 177 -1.22 -18.43 6.88
C THR A 177 0.06 -17.61 6.99
N ALA A 178 0.35 -16.72 6.03
CA ALA A 178 1.52 -15.86 6.06
C ALA A 178 1.48 -14.85 7.23
N ALA A 179 0.32 -14.27 7.53
CA ALA A 179 0.15 -13.36 8.66
C ALA A 179 0.33 -14.08 10.00
N VAL A 180 -0.23 -15.28 10.14
CA VAL A 180 -0.09 -16.10 11.36
C VAL A 180 1.36 -16.54 11.55
N THR A 181 2.05 -16.97 10.50
CA THR A 181 3.47 -17.38 10.61
C THR A 181 4.37 -16.21 10.98
N LEU A 182 4.16 -15.02 10.39
CA LEU A 182 4.87 -13.80 10.77
C LEU A 182 4.60 -13.42 12.22
N GLY A 183 3.35 -13.46 12.67
CA GLY A 183 2.98 -13.22 14.06
C GLY A 183 3.69 -14.18 15.00
N PHE A 184 3.62 -15.48 14.71
CA PHE A 184 4.27 -16.52 15.50
C PHE A 184 5.79 -16.34 15.58
N MET A 185 6.45 -16.06 14.45
CA MET A 185 7.90 -15.81 14.43
C MET A 185 8.32 -14.56 15.19
N THR A 186 7.47 -13.53 15.24
CA THR A 186 7.76 -12.28 15.95
C THR A 186 7.54 -12.42 17.46
N PHE A 187 6.56 -13.22 17.89
CA PHE A 187 6.24 -13.45 19.31
C PHE A 187 7.13 -14.51 19.98
N PHE A 188 7.74 -15.44 19.23
CA PHE A 188 8.60 -16.51 19.75
C PHE A 188 10.11 -16.28 19.55
N LYS A 189 10.52 -15.07 19.16
CA LYS A 189 11.92 -14.59 19.19
C LYS A 189 12.10 -13.57 20.31
#